data_AF-A0A846G4V6-F1
#
_entry.id   AF-A0A846G4V6-F1
#
_cell.length_a   1.000
_cell.length_b   1.000
_cell.length_c   1.000
_cell.angle_alpha   90.00
_cell.angle_beta   90.00
_cell.angle_gamma   90.00
#
_symmetry.space_group_name_H-M   'P 1'
#
loop_
_entity.id
_entity.type
_entity.pdbx_description
1 polymer ?
#
loop_
_entity_poly.entity_id
_entity_poly.type
_entity_poly.pdbx_seq_one_letter_code
_entity_poly.pdbx_strand_id
1 'polypeptide(L)'
;MMKLTLEQIENLRSELADNAEALEALEVIEECDGDLADAAESIATRNGIQGVQDNKDLRWFTSILQQCRDYICQENYQTLREKYFPRFIPIIADFLAGLLGCPPIVAGLIATPLAVYIQEEGIEKFCKSYESNT
;
A
#
# COMPACT_ATOMS: atom_id res chain seq x y z
N MET A 1 1.88 13.29 -3.64
CA MET A 1 1.78 12.16 -2.70
C MET A 1 0.60 12.41 -1.79
N MET A 2 0.05 11.35 -1.21
CA MET A 2 -1.26 11.36 -0.55
C MET A 2 -1.07 11.33 0.95
N LYS A 3 -1.79 12.21 1.63
CA LYS A 3 -1.75 12.38 3.08
C LYS A 3 -3.15 12.27 3.63
N LEU A 4 -3.32 11.42 4.64
CA LEU A 4 -4.58 11.23 5.34
C LEU A 4 -4.77 12.27 6.42
N THR A 5 -6.02 12.62 6.71
CA THR A 5 -6.38 13.33 7.94
C THR A 5 -6.46 12.36 9.12
N LEU A 6 -6.40 12.90 10.34
CA LEU A 6 -6.64 12.10 11.56
C LEU A 6 -8.01 11.42 11.53
N GLU A 7 -9.04 12.09 11.01
CA GLU A 7 -10.38 11.51 10.88
C GLU A 7 -10.39 10.31 9.91
N GLN A 8 -9.65 10.39 8.80
CA GLN A 8 -9.51 9.25 7.88
C GLN A 8 -8.78 8.07 8.55
N ILE A 9 -7.72 8.34 9.32
CA ILE A 9 -6.99 7.29 10.07
C ILE A 9 -7.90 6.62 11.10
N GLU A 10 -8.69 7.38 11.86
CA GLU A 10 -9.65 6.83 12.83
C GLU A 10 -10.75 5.97 12.17
N ASN A 11 -11.25 6.41 11.02
CA ASN A 11 -12.21 5.62 10.25
C ASN A 11 -11.57 4.31 9.76
N LEU A 12 -10.33 4.36 9.27
CA LEU A 12 -9.59 3.17 8.85
C LEU A 12 -9.30 2.22 10.02
N ARG A 13 -9.04 2.72 11.23
CA ARG A 13 -8.90 1.87 12.43
C ARG A 13 -10.16 1.06 12.71
N SER A 14 -11.32 1.68 12.51
CA SER A 14 -12.62 1.01 12.67
C SER A 14 -12.87 -0.03 11.57
N GLU A 15 -12.52 0.29 10.32
CA GLU A 15 -12.69 -0.60 9.16
C GLU A 15 -11.71 -1.78 9.18
N LEU A 16 -10.50 -1.59 9.73
CA LEU A 16 -9.41 -2.56 9.76
C LEU A 16 -9.24 -3.21 11.15
N ALA A 17 -10.25 -3.14 12.01
CA ALA A 17 -10.16 -3.60 13.40
C ALA A 17 -9.75 -5.08 13.57
N ASP A 18 -10.01 -5.92 12.56
CA ASP A 18 -9.67 -7.34 12.55
C ASP A 18 -8.31 -7.64 11.88
N ASN A 19 -7.55 -6.63 11.48
CA ASN A 19 -6.26 -6.76 10.79
C ASN A 19 -5.15 -6.09 11.61
N ALA A 20 -4.39 -6.90 12.35
CA ALA A 20 -3.36 -6.42 13.28
C ALA A 20 -2.23 -5.68 12.55
N GLU A 21 -1.77 -6.19 11.40
CA GLU A 21 -0.75 -5.54 10.60
C GLU A 21 -1.22 -4.19 10.07
N ALA A 22 -2.50 -4.08 9.68
CA ALA A 22 -3.05 -2.82 9.22
C ALA A 22 -3.17 -1.79 10.36
N LEU A 23 -3.55 -2.23 11.57
CA LEU A 23 -3.59 -1.34 12.74
C LEU A 23 -2.20 -0.81 13.10
N GLU A 24 -1.18 -1.68 13.10
CA GLU A 24 0.22 -1.27 13.33
C GLU A 24 0.70 -0.31 12.22
N ALA A 25 0.37 -0.58 10.97
CA ALA A 25 0.71 0.34 9.88
C ALA A 25 0.01 1.71 10.02
N LEU A 26 -1.23 1.75 10.52
CA LEU A 26 -1.95 3.01 10.79
C LEU A 26 -1.30 3.84 11.89
N GLU A 27 -0.66 3.21 12.89
CA GLU A 27 0.16 3.93 13.87
C GLU A 27 1.34 4.63 13.19
N VAL A 28 2.07 3.93 12.31
CA VAL A 28 3.18 4.53 11.56
C VAL A 28 2.71 5.60 10.58
N ILE A 29 1.54 5.43 9.97
CA ILE A 29 0.92 6.47 9.13
C ILE A 29 0.66 7.73 9.96
N GLU A 30 0.11 7.60 11.17
CA GLU A 30 -0.09 8.75 12.06
C GLU A 30 1.25 9.39 12.49
N GLU A 31 2.27 8.59 12.82
CA GLU A 31 3.64 9.08 13.13
C GLU A 31 4.26 9.89 11.99
N CYS A 32 3.95 9.54 10.74
CA CYS A 32 4.39 10.23 9.53
C CYS A 32 3.44 11.36 9.10
N ASP A 33 2.70 11.94 10.05
CA ASP A 33 1.71 12.99 9.83
C ASP A 33 0.65 12.61 8.77
N GLY A 34 0.30 11.34 8.64
CA GLY A 34 -0.64 10.83 7.66
C GLY A 34 -0.07 10.60 6.25
N ASP A 35 1.21 10.86 5.98
CA ASP A 35 1.80 10.65 4.65
C ASP A 35 2.05 9.16 4.37
N LEU A 36 1.36 8.64 3.35
CA LEU A 36 1.38 7.21 3.03
C LEU A 36 2.74 6.74 2.51
N ALA A 37 3.45 7.59 1.77
CA ALA A 37 4.74 7.24 1.18
C ALA A 37 5.82 7.22 2.26
N ASP A 38 5.87 8.25 3.10
CA ASP A 38 6.79 8.33 4.24
C ASP A 38 6.56 7.17 5.21
N ALA A 39 5.30 6.81 5.49
CA ALA A 39 4.96 5.69 6.36
C ALA A 39 5.44 4.36 5.79
N ALA A 40 5.18 4.09 4.51
CA ALA A 40 5.64 2.86 3.85
C ALA A 40 7.17 2.74 3.85
N GLU A 41 7.88 3.83 3.56
CA GLU A 41 9.34 3.88 3.57
C GLU A 41 9.92 3.74 5.00
N SER A 42 9.24 4.32 6.00
CA SER A 42 9.57 4.16 7.42
C SER A 42 9.43 2.70 7.85
N ILE A 43 8.30 2.03 7.54
CA ILE A 43 8.09 0.60 7.80
C ILE A 43 9.16 -0.24 7.13
N ALA A 44 9.40 -0.01 5.83
CA ALA A 44 10.37 -0.77 5.05
C ALA A 44 11.80 -0.61 5.63
N THR A 45 12.19 0.61 5.99
CA THR A 45 13.50 0.90 6.59
C THR A 45 13.66 0.25 7.97
N ARG A 46 12.65 0.36 8.85
CA ARG A 46 12.65 -0.26 10.19
C ARG A 46 12.80 -1.78 10.13
N ASN A 47 12.34 -2.40 9.03
CA ASN A 47 12.40 -3.84 8.80
C ASN A 47 13.57 -4.29 7.89
N GLY A 48 14.52 -3.40 7.59
CA GLY A 48 15.74 -3.77 6.86
C GLY A 48 15.55 -4.04 5.36
N ILE A 49 14.46 -3.55 4.76
CA ILE A 49 14.26 -3.62 3.31
C ILE A 49 15.34 -2.78 2.62
N GLN A 50 16.05 -3.38 1.67
CA GLN A 50 17.12 -2.71 0.94
C GLN A 50 16.57 -1.77 -0.14
N GLY A 51 17.34 -0.75 -0.50
CA GLY A 51 17.00 0.18 -1.59
C GLY A 51 15.96 1.26 -1.24
N VAL A 52 15.49 1.34 0.01
CA VAL A 52 14.58 2.40 0.48
C VAL A 52 15.33 3.74 0.60
N GLN A 53 16.53 3.73 1.19
CA GLN A 53 17.32 4.95 1.46
C GLN A 53 18.05 5.53 0.23
N ASP A 54 18.17 4.77 -0.85
CA ASP A 54 18.87 5.21 -2.08
C ASP A 54 18.01 6.16 -2.94
N ASN A 55 16.77 6.45 -2.52
CA ASN A 55 15.77 7.14 -3.30
C ASN A 55 15.29 8.43 -2.63
N LYS A 56 16.12 9.48 -2.74
CA LYS A 56 15.64 10.87 -2.64
C LYS A 56 14.35 11.04 -3.46
N ASP A 57 13.39 11.76 -2.89
CA ASP A 57 12.10 12.13 -3.49
C ASP A 57 11.03 11.03 -3.56
N LEU A 58 10.97 10.09 -2.60
CA LEU A 58 9.85 9.14 -2.43
C LEU A 58 9.65 8.21 -3.65
N ARG A 59 10.76 7.97 -4.37
CA ARG A 59 10.79 7.12 -5.58
C ARG A 59 10.57 5.66 -5.24
N TRP A 60 10.94 5.22 -4.04
CA TRP A 60 10.76 3.82 -3.64
C TRP A 60 9.27 3.48 -3.58
N PHE A 61 8.47 4.26 -2.85
CA PHE A 61 7.03 4.03 -2.78
C PHE A 61 6.35 4.06 -4.16
N THR A 62 6.72 5.03 -5.00
CA THR A 62 6.19 5.14 -6.37
C THR A 62 6.57 3.93 -7.23
N SER A 63 7.80 3.42 -7.12
CA SER A 63 8.23 2.21 -7.84
C SER A 63 7.49 0.96 -7.36
N ILE A 64 7.18 0.85 -6.07
CA ILE A 64 6.37 -0.25 -5.54
C ILE A 64 4.92 -0.14 -6.05
N LEU A 65 4.32 1.06 -6.01
CA LEU A 65 2.98 1.28 -6.58
C LEU A 65 2.89 0.87 -8.05
N GLN A 66 3.89 1.22 -8.87
CA GLN A 66 3.91 0.82 -10.27
C GLN A 66 3.94 -0.71 -10.43
N GLN A 67 4.74 -1.41 -9.62
CA GLN A 67 4.80 -2.87 -9.66
C GLN A 67 3.50 -3.51 -9.15
N CYS A 68 2.89 -2.95 -8.10
CA CYS A 68 1.57 -3.36 -7.63
C CYS A 68 0.52 -3.18 -8.73
N ARG A 69 0.58 -2.07 -9.46
CA ARG A 69 -0.31 -1.79 -10.59
C ARG A 69 -0.20 -2.85 -11.69
N ASP A 70 1.02 -3.14 -12.12
CA ASP A 70 1.29 -4.14 -13.16
C ASP A 70 0.80 -5.54 -12.74
N TYR A 71 0.69 -5.80 -11.45
CA TYR A 71 0.14 -7.03 -10.89
C TYR A 71 -1.40 -7.00 -10.80
N ILE A 72 -2.00 -6.02 -10.11
CA ILE A 72 -3.44 -6.02 -9.77
C ILE A 72 -4.36 -5.51 -10.89
N CYS A 73 -3.83 -4.78 -11.87
CA CYS A 73 -4.62 -4.22 -12.97
C CYS A 73 -4.75 -5.16 -14.17
N GLN A 74 -4.15 -6.36 -14.10
CA GLN A 74 -4.33 -7.40 -15.13
C GLN A 74 -5.80 -7.86 -15.19
N GLU A 75 -6.23 -8.35 -16.36
CA GLU A 75 -7.62 -8.77 -16.62
C GLU A 75 -8.11 -9.87 -15.66
N ASN A 76 -7.23 -10.78 -15.26
CA ASN A 76 -7.52 -11.87 -14.32
C ASN A 76 -7.94 -11.37 -12.92
N TYR A 77 -7.62 -10.14 -12.55
CA TYR A 77 -8.02 -9.52 -11.27
C TYR A 77 -9.21 -8.56 -11.41
N GLN A 78 -9.84 -8.44 -12.59
CA GLN A 78 -10.96 -7.51 -12.82
C GLN A 78 -12.13 -7.73 -11.84
N THR A 79 -12.48 -8.98 -11.55
CA THR A 79 -13.54 -9.31 -10.59
C THR A 79 -13.19 -8.97 -9.13
N LEU A 80 -11.90 -8.89 -8.82
CA LEU A 80 -11.41 -8.48 -7.49
C LEU A 80 -11.45 -6.95 -7.34
N ARG A 81 -11.22 -6.20 -8.43
CA ARG A 81 -11.30 -4.73 -8.45
C ARG A 81 -12.68 -4.18 -8.06
N GLU A 82 -13.76 -4.87 -8.45
CA GLU A 82 -15.13 -4.42 -8.17
C GLU A 82 -15.56 -4.56 -6.70
N LYS A 83 -14.77 -5.25 -5.85
CA LYS A 83 -15.21 -5.62 -4.50
C LYS A 83 -14.17 -5.39 -3.40
N TYR A 84 -14.29 -4.21 -2.80
CA TYR A 84 -14.08 -3.94 -1.37
C TYR A 84 -12.64 -4.02 -0.86
N PHE A 85 -12.02 -2.84 -0.75
CA PHE A 85 -11.20 -2.57 0.43
C PHE A 85 -12.00 -2.99 1.69
N PRO A 86 -11.39 -3.68 2.67
CA PRO A 86 -9.95 -3.90 2.86
C PRO A 86 -9.36 -5.20 2.29
N ARG A 87 -10.10 -5.99 1.49
CA ARG A 87 -9.63 -7.29 0.96
C ARG A 87 -8.42 -7.21 0.03
N PHE A 88 -8.02 -6.02 -0.42
CA PHE A 88 -6.81 -5.84 -1.20
C PHE A 88 -5.52 -5.94 -0.38
N ILE A 89 -5.58 -5.69 0.94
CA ILE A 89 -4.38 -5.71 1.79
C ILE A 89 -3.68 -7.08 1.71
N PRO A 90 -4.36 -8.24 1.90
CA PRO A 90 -3.71 -9.55 1.75
C PRO A 90 -3.14 -9.82 0.36
N ILE A 91 -3.82 -9.42 -0.71
CA ILE A 91 -3.35 -9.63 -2.09
C ILE A 91 -2.06 -8.85 -2.35
N ILE A 92 -2.01 -7.60 -1.90
CA ILE A 92 -0.82 -6.76 -2.01
C ILE A 92 0.28 -7.32 -1.10
N ALA A 93 -0.04 -7.77 0.11
CA ALA A 93 0.93 -8.36 1.02
C ALA A 93 1.60 -9.61 0.42
N ASP A 94 0.83 -10.53 -0.14
CA ASP A 94 1.37 -11.74 -0.79
C ASP A 94 2.30 -11.39 -1.95
N PHE A 95 1.91 -10.41 -2.78
CA PHE A 95 2.76 -9.89 -3.85
C PHE A 95 4.06 -9.28 -3.31
N LEU A 96 3.98 -8.43 -2.28
CA LEU A 96 5.13 -7.77 -1.69
C LEU A 96 6.08 -8.73 -1.01
N ALA A 97 5.58 -9.78 -0.35
CA ALA A 97 6.42 -10.79 0.28
C ALA A 97 7.33 -11.46 -0.75
N GLY A 98 6.79 -11.79 -1.93
CA GLY A 98 7.56 -12.32 -3.05
C GLY A 98 8.49 -11.28 -3.69
N LEU A 99 8.01 -10.05 -3.90
CA LEU A 99 8.77 -8.99 -4.54
C LEU A 99 9.97 -8.52 -3.71
N LEU A 100 9.75 -8.28 -2.41
CA LEU A 100 10.74 -7.72 -1.48
C LEU A 100 11.55 -8.81 -0.76
N GLY A 101 11.13 -10.08 -0.87
CA GLY A 101 11.76 -11.19 -0.14
C GLY A 101 11.65 -11.04 1.38
N CYS A 102 10.56 -10.44 1.86
CA CYS A 102 10.34 -10.15 3.27
C CYS A 102 9.31 -11.10 3.91
N PRO A 103 9.30 -11.23 5.27
CA PRO A 103 8.29 -12.03 5.95
C PRO A 103 6.87 -11.51 5.69
N PRO A 104 5.84 -12.40 5.66
CA PRO A 104 4.45 -12.00 5.41
C PRO A 104 3.93 -10.88 6.30
N ILE A 105 4.32 -10.88 7.58
CA ILE A 105 3.95 -9.83 8.54
C ILE A 105 4.45 -8.45 8.06
N VAL A 106 5.74 -8.36 7.68
CA VAL A 106 6.35 -7.11 7.18
C VAL A 106 5.68 -6.67 5.87
N ALA A 107 5.38 -7.63 4.99
CA ALA A 107 4.64 -7.37 3.77
C ALA A 107 3.22 -6.82 4.05
N GLY A 108 2.52 -7.33 5.07
CA GLY A 108 1.23 -6.81 5.51
C GLY A 108 1.29 -5.37 6.00
N LEU A 109 2.32 -5.02 6.76
CA LEU A 109 2.56 -3.64 7.21
C LEU A 109 2.73 -2.69 6.02
N ILE A 110 3.56 -3.07 5.04
CA ILE A 110 3.82 -2.24 3.84
C ILE A 110 2.61 -2.22 2.90
N ALA A 111 1.83 -3.30 2.82
CA ALA A 111 0.65 -3.40 1.97
C ALA A 111 -0.45 -2.41 2.37
N THR A 112 -0.55 -2.07 3.65
CA THR A 112 -1.59 -1.18 4.17
C THR A 112 -1.55 0.23 3.57
N PRO A 113 -0.44 1.00 3.63
CA PRO A 113 -0.39 2.32 2.99
C PRO A 113 -0.59 2.28 1.47
N LEU A 114 -0.18 1.21 0.79
CA LEU A 114 -0.43 1.01 -0.64
C LEU A 114 -1.92 0.76 -0.94
N ALA A 115 -2.56 -0.11 -0.16
CA ALA A 115 -3.98 -0.42 -0.31
C ALA A 115 -4.85 0.81 -0.03
N VAL A 116 -4.51 1.59 0.99
CA VAL A 116 -5.19 2.85 1.30
C VAL A 116 -4.99 3.87 0.17
N TYR A 117 -3.78 3.98 -0.38
CA TYR A 117 -3.52 4.84 -1.53
C TYR A 117 -4.43 4.49 -2.71
N ILE A 118 -4.50 3.21 -3.06
CA ILE A 118 -5.31 2.70 -4.17
C ILE A 118 -6.81 2.94 -3.90
N GLN A 119 -7.25 2.76 -2.66
CA GLN A 119 -8.63 3.01 -2.24
C GLN A 119 -9.01 4.49 -2.41
N GLU A 120 -8.16 5.40 -1.92
CA GLU A 120 -8.38 6.85 -2.00
C GLU A 120 -8.25 7.38 -3.44
N GLU A 121 -7.36 6.81 -4.27
CA GLU A 121 -7.29 7.15 -5.69
C GLU A 121 -8.49 6.60 -6.47
N GLY A 122 -9.04 5.48 -6.02
CA GLY A 122 -10.04 4.67 -6.71
C GLY A 122 -9.39 3.69 -7.68
N ILE A 123 -9.66 2.40 -7.51
CA ILE A 123 -9.04 1.30 -8.25
C ILE A 123 -9.14 1.45 -9.78
N GLU A 124 -10.26 1.95 -10.29
CA GLU A 124 -10.43 2.17 -11.73
C GLU A 124 -9.48 3.24 -12.25
N LYS A 125 -9.32 4.35 -11.52
CA LYS A 125 -8.37 5.41 -11.88
C LYS A 125 -6.93 4.91 -11.74
N PHE A 126 -6.65 4.19 -10.66
CA PHE A 126 -5.37 3.53 -10.42
C PHE A 126 -5.03 2.51 -11.51
N CYS A 127 -6.00 1.89 -12.18
CA CYS A 127 -5.74 0.97 -13.30
C CYS A 127 -5.81 1.62 -14.69
N LYS A 128 -6.56 2.71 -14.88
CA LYS A 128 -6.77 3.32 -16.20
C LYS A 128 -5.51 3.88 -16.88
N SER A 129 -4.55 4.43 -16.13
CA SER A 129 -3.25 4.82 -16.71
C SER A 129 -2.29 3.64 -17.01
N TYR A 130 -2.73 2.38 -16.83
CA TYR A 130 -2.06 1.18 -17.36
C TYR A 130 -2.49 0.94 -18.82
N GLU A 131 -3.79 1.06 -19.12
CA GLU A 131 -4.38 0.75 -20.43
C GLU A 131 -3.88 1.64 -21.58
N SER A 132 -3.36 2.83 -21.27
CA SER A 132 -2.82 3.76 -22.28
C SER A 132 -1.40 3.46 -22.75
N ASN A 133 -0.71 2.47 -22.16
CA ASN A 133 0.68 2.11 -22.48
C ASN A 133 0.84 0.66 -23.00
N THR A 134 -0.26 0.01 -23.40
CA THR A 134 -0.27 -1.29 -24.09
C THR A 134 -0.78 -1.16 -25.52
#